data_AF-A0A3D0M5Y0-F1
#
_entry.id   AF-A0A3D0M5Y0-F1
#
_cell.length_a   1.000
_cell.length_b   1.000
_cell.length_c   1.000
_cell.angle_alpha   90.00
_cell.angle_beta   90.00
_cell.angle_gamma   90.00
#
_symmetry.space_group_name_H-M   'P 1'
#
loop_
_entity.id
_entity.type
_entity.pdbx_description
1 polymer ?
#
loop_
_entity_poly.entity_id
_entity_poly.type
_entity_poly.pdbx_seq_one_letter_code
_entity_poly.pdbx_strand_id
1 'polypeptide(L)'
;MGKKQLVREVKRAALTRMEDAARTTADFNAVVKQWNHLDRNRERRERDHEISRPNEFMLHWDRIDANDKKGKLRGSFGAVIPPPLNHPWWRQLIQGDFIDTIYDNSGDMWQLVEDMDISVCLKDLTERQKVVVFLSAVRQCTPQQIACYQDKTDRAVRKLLTAAIRRIRDKLSPIIQEQIKLQYSI
;
A
#
# COMPACT_ATOMS: atom_id res chain seq x y z
N MET A 1 26.78 56.03 -1.77
CA MET A 1 25.68 55.06 -1.86
C MET A 1 25.32 54.60 -0.45
N GLY A 2 24.12 54.92 0.05
CA GLY A 2 23.68 54.44 1.36
C GLY A 2 23.38 52.94 1.32
N LYS A 3 24.05 52.14 2.16
CA LYS A 3 23.71 50.72 2.32
C LYS A 3 22.28 50.63 2.88
N LYS A 4 21.37 50.01 2.11
CA LYS A 4 20.02 49.72 2.57
C LYS A 4 20.11 48.67 3.69
N GLN A 5 19.78 49.06 4.92
CA GLN A 5 19.73 48.15 6.06
C GLN A 5 18.44 47.32 6.00
N LEU A 6 18.53 46.05 6.34
CA LEU A 6 17.34 45.20 6.47
C LEU A 6 16.55 45.60 7.71
N VAL A 7 15.23 45.52 7.66
CA VAL A 7 14.35 45.85 8.80
C VAL A 7 14.72 45.09 10.08
N ARG A 8 15.24 43.85 9.95
CA ARG A 8 15.73 43.04 11.08
C ARG A 8 16.97 43.63 11.76
N GLU A 9 17.87 44.25 10.98
CA GLU A 9 19.12 44.83 11.48
C GLU A 9 18.82 46.12 12.23
N VAL A 10 17.91 46.94 11.70
CA VAL A 10 17.41 48.15 12.37
C VAL A 10 16.75 47.79 13.70
N LYS A 11 15.91 46.74 13.74
CA LYS A 11 15.26 46.26 14.97
C LYS A 11 16.26 45.74 16.01
N ARG A 12 17.32 45.03 15.58
CA ARG A 12 18.40 44.59 16.48
C ARG A 12 19.17 45.77 17.05
N ALA A 13 19.54 46.73 16.21
CA ALA A 13 20.23 47.94 16.65
C ALA A 13 19.38 48.78 17.63
N ALA A 14 18.06 48.82 17.43
CA ALA A 14 17.14 49.47 18.37
C ALA A 14 17.05 48.75 19.73
N LEU A 15 17.09 47.42 19.74
CA LEU A 15 17.12 46.62 20.98
C LEU A 15 18.42 46.88 21.77
N THR A 16 19.57 46.85 21.10
CA THR A 16 20.87 47.14 21.73
C THR A 16 20.92 48.55 22.31
N ARG A 17 20.35 49.55 21.62
CA ARG A 17 20.24 50.92 22.18
C ARG A 17 19.34 50.97 23.41
N MET A 18 18.27 50.18 23.45
CA MET A 18 17.37 50.10 24.59
C MET A 18 18.05 49.44 25.79
N GLU A 19 18.92 48.46 25.56
CA GLU A 19 19.77 47.82 26.58
C GLU A 19 20.80 48.81 27.14
N ASP A 20 21.51 49.53 26.26
CA ASP A 20 22.54 50.50 26.67
C ASP A 20 21.95 51.70 27.44
N ALA A 21 20.71 52.07 27.13
CA ALA A 21 19.98 53.17 27.76
C ALA A 21 19.29 52.77 29.07
N ALA A 22 19.18 51.48 29.40
CA ALA A 22 18.48 51.03 30.60
C ALA A 22 19.26 51.41 31.86
N ARG A 23 18.65 52.22 32.73
CA ARG A 23 19.27 52.68 34.00
C ARG A 23 18.38 52.45 35.22
N THR A 24 17.08 52.25 35.01
CA THR A 24 16.12 52.00 36.08
C THR A 24 15.55 50.58 36.01
N THR A 25 14.98 50.10 37.11
CA THR A 25 14.27 48.81 37.16
C THR A 25 13.12 48.72 36.16
N ALA A 26 12.45 49.84 35.88
CA ALA A 26 11.40 49.92 34.86
C ALA A 26 11.95 49.70 33.44
N ASP A 27 13.12 50.28 33.13
CA ASP A 27 13.77 50.11 31.82
C ASP A 27 14.22 48.67 31.60
N PHE A 28 14.81 48.05 32.62
CA PHE A 28 15.18 46.63 32.56
C PHE A 28 13.97 45.72 32.32
N ASN A 29 12.84 46.00 32.98
CA ASN A 29 11.60 45.25 32.73
C ASN A 29 11.09 45.40 31.29
N ALA A 30 11.25 46.58 30.68
CA ALA A 30 10.89 46.80 29.28
C ALA A 30 11.79 46.01 28.31
N VAL A 31 13.10 45.99 28.55
CA VAL A 31 14.06 45.18 27.80
C VAL A 31 13.72 43.69 27.90
N VAL A 32 13.48 43.17 29.11
CA VAL A 32 13.11 41.77 29.35
C VAL A 32 11.82 41.40 28.63
N LYS A 33 10.81 42.28 28.66
CA LYS A 33 9.54 42.05 27.94
C LYS A 33 9.76 41.87 26.44
N GLN A 34 10.70 42.62 25.86
CA GLN A 34 11.01 42.55 24.44
C GLN A 34 11.79 41.28 24.07
N TRP A 35 12.74 40.86 24.92
CA TRP A 35 13.40 39.55 24.79
C TRP A 35 12.41 38.40 24.88
N ASN A 36 11.50 38.41 25.86
CA ASN A 36 10.45 37.39 26.00
C ASN A 36 9.49 37.36 24.80
N HIS A 37 9.31 38.47 24.09
CA HIS A 37 8.53 38.49 22.85
C HIS A 37 9.29 37.88 21.67
N LEU A 38 10.60 38.18 21.55
CA LEU A 38 11.46 37.58 20.53
C LEU A 38 11.62 36.08 20.73
N ASP A 39 11.74 35.64 21.98
CA ASP A 39 11.91 34.24 22.32
C ASP A 39 10.64 33.43 22.05
N ARG A 40 9.46 33.91 22.46
CA ARG A 40 8.16 33.32 22.07
C ARG A 40 7.98 33.20 20.56
N ASN A 41 8.45 34.20 19.80
CA ASN A 41 8.41 34.15 18.34
C ASN A 41 9.39 33.13 17.75
N ARG A 42 10.55 32.93 18.37
CA ARG A 42 11.52 31.89 18.01
C ARG A 42 10.91 30.51 18.28
N GLU A 43 10.42 30.26 19.49
CA GLU A 43 9.76 29.01 19.87
C GLU A 43 8.57 28.68 18.98
N ARG A 44 7.76 29.70 18.60
CA ARG A 44 6.65 29.48 17.66
C ARG A 44 7.15 29.06 16.29
N ARG A 45 8.18 29.70 15.75
CA ARG A 45 8.74 29.32 14.44
C ARG A 45 9.36 27.94 14.50
N GLU A 46 10.08 27.61 15.57
CA GLU A 46 10.66 26.28 15.78
C GLU A 46 9.57 25.21 15.85
N ARG A 47 8.53 25.42 16.67
CA ARG A 47 7.35 24.55 16.68
C ARG A 47 6.69 24.45 15.32
N ASP A 48 6.45 25.54 14.62
CA ASP A 48 5.82 25.51 13.30
C ASP A 48 6.71 24.81 12.25
N HIS A 49 8.03 24.92 12.35
CA HIS A 49 8.98 24.19 11.49
C HIS A 49 9.12 22.72 11.88
N GLU A 50 9.03 22.37 13.16
CA GLU A 50 8.97 21.00 13.67
C GLU A 50 7.62 20.33 13.41
N ILE A 51 6.52 21.11 13.32
CA ILE A 51 5.15 20.72 12.93
C ILE A 51 4.95 20.76 11.41
N SER A 52 5.83 21.44 10.66
CA SER A 52 5.88 21.32 9.18
C SER A 52 6.81 20.20 8.70
N ARG A 53 7.71 19.70 9.56
CA ARG A 53 8.52 18.49 9.31
C ARG A 53 7.86 17.11 9.58
N PRO A 54 6.72 16.94 10.28
CA PRO A 54 5.94 15.71 10.30
C PRO A 54 4.98 15.76 9.11
N ASN A 55 5.27 14.96 8.08
CA ASN A 55 4.39 14.67 6.93
C ASN A 55 4.50 15.53 5.66
N GLU A 56 5.46 16.45 5.51
CA GLU A 56 5.72 17.02 4.16
C GLU A 56 6.56 16.06 3.28
N PHE A 57 7.34 15.18 3.90
CA PHE A 57 8.03 14.05 3.24
C PHE A 57 7.42 12.67 3.55
N MET A 58 6.25 12.61 4.18
CA MET A 58 5.45 11.40 4.07
C MET A 58 4.85 11.49 2.67
N LEU A 59 5.30 10.61 1.76
CA LEU A 59 4.84 10.59 0.38
C LEU A 59 3.32 10.74 0.40
N HIS A 60 2.79 11.65 -0.40
CA HIS A 60 1.36 11.89 -0.59
C HIS A 60 0.51 10.62 -0.84
N TRP A 61 1.15 9.48 -1.11
CA TRP A 61 0.59 8.13 -1.18
C TRP A 61 0.19 7.52 0.17
N ASP A 62 0.85 7.89 1.26
CA ASP A 62 0.66 7.30 2.61
C ASP A 62 -0.28 8.12 3.49
N ARG A 63 -0.97 9.12 2.94
CA ARG A 63 -2.00 9.86 3.69
C ARG A 63 -3.23 8.98 3.91
N ILE A 64 -3.22 8.26 5.02
CA ILE A 64 -4.34 7.48 5.58
C ILE A 64 -5.60 8.35 5.78
N ASP A 65 -5.45 9.67 5.87
CA ASP A 65 -6.53 10.64 6.07
C ASP A 65 -7.31 11.01 4.79
N ALA A 66 -7.03 10.36 3.66
CA ALA A 66 -7.79 10.56 2.42
C ALA A 66 -9.21 9.95 2.46
N ASN A 67 -9.55 9.22 3.52
CA ASN A 67 -10.87 8.62 3.70
C ASN A 67 -11.82 9.59 4.43
N ASP A 68 -12.97 9.90 3.81
CA ASP A 68 -14.10 10.51 4.50
C ASP A 68 -14.49 9.66 5.73
N LYS A 69 -15.25 10.23 6.67
CA LYS A 69 -15.79 9.57 7.90
C LYS A 69 -16.56 8.25 7.67
N LYS A 70 -16.71 7.80 6.41
CA LYS A 70 -17.32 6.55 5.96
C LYS A 70 -16.34 5.62 5.20
N GLY A 71 -15.03 5.86 5.24
CA GLY A 71 -14.02 5.02 4.58
C GLY A 71 -13.94 5.17 3.05
N LYS A 72 -14.47 6.25 2.47
CA LYS A 72 -14.38 6.52 1.01
C LYS A 72 -13.35 7.60 0.71
N LEU A 73 -12.46 7.32 -0.24
CA LEU A 73 -11.49 8.28 -0.77
C LEU A 73 -12.18 9.56 -1.24
N ARG A 74 -11.87 10.68 -0.60
CA ARG A 74 -12.45 11.98 -0.89
C ARG A 74 -11.81 12.54 -2.15
N GLY A 75 -12.53 12.47 -3.27
CA GLY A 75 -12.39 13.29 -4.47
C GLY A 75 -10.97 13.64 -4.96
N SER A 76 -10.48 12.88 -5.94
CA SER A 76 -9.74 13.40 -7.11
C SER A 76 -8.66 14.47 -6.86
N PHE A 77 -7.64 14.16 -6.09
CA PHE A 77 -6.31 14.29 -6.67
C PHE A 77 -5.89 12.88 -7.01
N GLY A 78 -5.81 12.59 -8.30
CA GLY A 78 -5.37 11.30 -8.82
C GLY A 78 -4.11 10.93 -8.06
N ALA A 79 -4.23 9.93 -7.20
CA ALA A 79 -3.07 9.43 -6.54
C ALA A 79 -2.30 8.69 -7.64
N VAL A 80 -1.45 9.41 -8.40
CA VAL A 80 -0.59 8.87 -9.47
C VAL A 80 0.50 8.01 -8.82
N ILE A 81 0.08 6.93 -8.18
CA ILE A 81 0.97 5.94 -7.60
C ILE A 81 1.91 5.53 -8.73
N PRO A 82 3.21 5.84 -8.62
CA PRO A 82 4.11 5.71 -9.75
C PRO A 82 4.17 4.22 -10.12
N PRO A 83 4.05 3.85 -11.41
CA PRO A 83 4.28 2.49 -11.83
C PRO A 83 5.68 2.03 -11.32
N PRO A 84 5.78 0.84 -10.70
CA PRO A 84 4.80 -0.24 -10.72
C PRO A 84 3.88 -0.32 -9.48
N LEU A 85 3.97 0.61 -8.53
CA LEU A 85 3.23 0.58 -7.26
C LEU A 85 1.69 0.60 -7.42
N ASN A 86 1.20 1.00 -8.59
CA ASN A 86 -0.23 0.98 -8.93
C ASN A 86 -0.73 -0.43 -9.29
N HIS A 87 0.17 -1.36 -9.60
CA HIS A 87 -0.22 -2.73 -9.92
C HIS A 87 -0.73 -3.44 -8.66
N PRO A 88 -1.84 -4.21 -8.72
CA PRO A 88 -2.43 -4.88 -7.56
C PRO A 88 -1.41 -5.71 -6.76
N TRP A 89 -0.52 -6.40 -7.47
CA TRP A 89 0.59 -7.17 -6.90
C TRP A 89 1.47 -6.37 -5.93
N TRP A 90 1.87 -5.15 -6.29
CA TRP A 90 2.71 -4.31 -5.42
C TRP A 90 1.97 -3.81 -4.19
N ARG A 91 0.65 -3.59 -4.33
CA ARG A 91 -0.19 -3.18 -3.20
C ARG A 91 -0.34 -4.29 -2.17
N GLN A 92 -0.60 -5.52 -2.61
CA GLN A 92 -0.66 -6.69 -1.73
C GLN A 92 0.66 -6.87 -0.97
N LEU A 93 1.79 -6.76 -1.69
CA LEU A 93 3.12 -6.88 -1.09
C LEU A 93 3.39 -5.81 -0.02
N ILE A 94 3.02 -4.55 -0.27
CA ILE A 94 3.16 -3.46 0.72
C ILE A 94 2.23 -3.66 1.92
N GLN A 95 1.02 -4.19 1.69
CA GLN A 95 0.07 -4.51 2.74
C GLN A 95 0.52 -5.68 3.62
N GLY A 96 1.53 -6.45 3.19
CA GLY A 96 1.98 -7.66 3.87
C GLY A 96 1.13 -8.88 3.54
N ASP A 97 0.35 -8.84 2.46
CA ASP A 97 -0.35 -10.00 1.91
C ASP A 97 0.48 -10.60 0.77
N PHE A 98 1.26 -11.62 1.10
CA PHE A 98 2.29 -12.18 0.22
C PHE A 98 1.95 -13.58 -0.30
N ILE A 99 0.88 -14.22 0.17
CA ILE A 99 0.56 -15.61 -0.20
C ILE A 99 0.37 -15.73 -1.72
N ASP A 100 -0.42 -14.83 -2.31
CA ASP A 100 -0.65 -14.76 -3.75
C ASP A 100 0.64 -14.51 -4.53
N THR A 101 1.61 -13.83 -3.93
CA THR A 101 2.91 -13.53 -4.55
C THR A 101 3.87 -14.70 -4.48
N ILE A 102 3.91 -15.41 -3.35
CA ILE A 102 4.82 -16.53 -3.13
C ILE A 102 4.41 -17.71 -4.01
N TYR A 103 3.10 -17.99 -4.10
CA TYR A 103 2.57 -19.14 -4.82
C TYR A 103 2.03 -18.77 -6.21
N ASP A 104 2.59 -17.72 -6.82
CA ASP A 104 2.22 -17.24 -8.15
C ASP A 104 2.80 -18.13 -9.29
N ASN A 105 2.68 -19.45 -9.13
CA ASN A 105 3.21 -20.42 -10.07
C ASN A 105 2.25 -21.61 -10.22
N SER A 106 2.31 -22.31 -11.36
CA SER A 106 1.41 -23.43 -11.61
C SER A 106 1.70 -24.68 -10.77
N GLY A 107 2.93 -24.84 -10.26
CA GLY A 107 3.34 -26.00 -9.48
C GLY A 107 2.80 -25.98 -8.05
N ASP A 108 2.72 -24.78 -7.47
CA ASP A 108 2.39 -24.51 -6.07
C ASP A 108 1.02 -23.84 -5.91
N MET A 109 0.24 -23.68 -6.98
CA MET A 109 -1.11 -23.12 -6.91
C MET A 109 -2.05 -23.86 -5.95
N TRP A 110 -1.75 -25.12 -5.61
CA TRP A 110 -2.50 -25.90 -4.61
C TRP A 110 -2.42 -25.28 -3.21
N GLN A 111 -1.40 -24.45 -2.93
CA GLN A 111 -1.25 -23.72 -1.67
C GLN A 111 -2.15 -22.48 -1.59
N LEU A 112 -2.73 -22.04 -2.71
CA LEU A 112 -3.71 -20.96 -2.76
C LEU A 112 -5.12 -21.43 -2.33
N VAL A 113 -5.33 -22.73 -2.15
CA VAL A 113 -6.61 -23.32 -1.80
C VAL A 113 -6.61 -23.78 -0.35
N GLU A 114 -7.58 -23.29 0.42
CA GLU A 114 -7.74 -23.65 1.84
C GLU A 114 -8.27 -25.08 2.03
N ASP A 115 -9.14 -25.54 1.11
CA ASP A 115 -9.71 -26.88 1.16
C ASP A 115 -8.64 -27.96 0.87
N MET A 116 -8.45 -28.86 1.84
CA MET A 116 -7.44 -29.92 1.79
C MET A 116 -7.73 -30.96 0.70
N ASP A 117 -8.98 -31.30 0.44
CA ASP A 117 -9.35 -32.29 -0.57
C ASP A 117 -9.10 -31.73 -1.97
N ILE A 118 -9.45 -30.46 -2.19
CA ILE A 118 -9.19 -29.75 -3.45
C ILE A 118 -7.69 -29.54 -3.64
N SER A 119 -6.94 -29.15 -2.61
CA SER A 119 -5.50 -28.92 -2.70
C SER A 119 -4.74 -30.19 -3.09
N VAL A 120 -5.09 -31.34 -2.50
CA VAL A 120 -4.52 -32.64 -2.87
C VAL A 120 -4.85 -33.00 -4.33
N CYS A 121 -6.08 -32.75 -4.77
CA CYS A 121 -6.48 -32.98 -6.16
C CYS A 121 -5.68 -32.12 -7.14
N LEU A 122 -5.45 -30.84 -6.82
CA LEU A 122 -4.65 -29.92 -7.64
C LEU A 122 -3.18 -30.32 -7.68
N LYS A 123 -2.62 -30.75 -6.55
CA LYS A 123 -1.22 -31.18 -6.45
C LYS A 123 -0.92 -32.40 -7.33
N ASP A 124 -1.88 -33.32 -7.44
CA ASP A 124 -1.76 -34.57 -8.22
C ASP A 124 -1.94 -34.39 -9.74
N LEU A 125 -2.39 -33.23 -10.21
CA LEU A 125 -2.49 -32.95 -11.64
C LEU A 125 -1.12 -33.08 -12.33
N THR A 126 -1.15 -33.46 -13.61
CA THR A 126 0.09 -33.42 -14.41
C THR A 126 0.56 -31.98 -14.62
N GLU A 127 1.87 -31.76 -14.77
CA GLU A 127 2.42 -30.41 -14.97
C GLU A 127 1.75 -29.64 -16.12
N ARG A 128 1.42 -30.33 -17.22
CA ARG A 128 0.71 -29.71 -18.35
C ARG A 128 -0.71 -29.26 -17.97
N GLN A 129 -1.42 -30.06 -17.17
CA GLN A 129 -2.74 -29.71 -16.67
C GLN A 129 -2.67 -28.56 -15.67
N LYS A 130 -1.67 -28.59 -14.76
CA LYS A 130 -1.43 -27.54 -13.78
C LYS A 130 -1.28 -26.17 -14.43
N VAL A 131 -0.44 -26.06 -15.46
CA VAL A 131 -0.24 -24.79 -16.18
C VAL A 131 -1.55 -24.26 -16.79
N VAL A 132 -2.33 -25.13 -17.44
CA VAL A 132 -3.59 -24.70 -18.08
C VAL A 132 -4.64 -24.31 -17.03
N VAL A 133 -4.74 -25.06 -15.93
CA VAL A 133 -5.64 -24.74 -14.82
C VAL A 133 -5.23 -23.43 -14.16
N PHE A 134 -3.95 -23.22 -13.89
CA PHE A 134 -3.42 -22.00 -13.30
C PHE A 134 -3.74 -20.77 -14.17
N LEU A 135 -3.39 -20.82 -15.46
CA LEU A 135 -3.65 -19.69 -16.35
C LEU A 135 -5.15 -19.43 -16.55
N SER A 136 -5.97 -20.48 -16.57
CA SER A 136 -7.42 -20.31 -16.76
C SER A 136 -8.14 -19.86 -15.49
N ALA A 137 -7.85 -20.44 -14.32
CA ALA A 137 -8.60 -20.22 -13.09
C ALA A 137 -8.00 -19.10 -12.23
N VAL A 138 -6.67 -19.07 -12.09
CA VAL A 138 -5.98 -18.06 -11.25
C VAL A 138 -5.76 -16.78 -12.04
N ARG A 139 -5.23 -16.88 -13.27
CA ARG A 139 -4.93 -15.71 -14.12
C ARG A 139 -6.07 -15.26 -15.02
N GLN A 140 -7.17 -16.00 -15.06
CA GLN A 140 -8.37 -15.71 -15.87
C GLN A 140 -8.05 -15.49 -17.36
N CYS A 141 -7.00 -16.14 -17.87
CA CYS A 141 -6.62 -16.05 -19.27
C CYS A 141 -7.64 -16.75 -20.15
N THR A 142 -7.88 -16.18 -21.34
CA THR A 142 -8.73 -16.84 -22.33
C THR A 142 -8.01 -18.07 -22.90
N PRO A 143 -8.74 -19.10 -23.35
CA PRO A 143 -8.15 -20.27 -24.00
C PRO A 143 -7.24 -19.92 -25.20
N GLN A 144 -7.54 -18.83 -25.91
CA GLN A 144 -6.74 -18.29 -27.00
C GLN A 144 -5.40 -17.71 -26.52
N GLN A 145 -5.40 -16.99 -25.40
CA GLN A 145 -4.17 -16.46 -24.80
C GLN A 145 -3.25 -17.58 -24.32
N ILE A 146 -3.83 -18.61 -23.69
CA ILE A 146 -3.09 -19.80 -23.23
C ILE A 146 -2.53 -20.59 -24.42
N ALA A 147 -3.30 -20.73 -25.49
CA ALA A 147 -2.89 -21.37 -26.73
C ALA A 147 -1.69 -20.68 -27.36
N CYS A 148 -1.73 -19.33 -27.42
CA CYS A 148 -0.62 -18.50 -27.87
C CYS A 148 0.63 -18.69 -26.99
N TYR A 149 0.47 -18.71 -25.67
CA TYR A 149 1.58 -18.89 -24.72
C TYR A 149 2.25 -20.28 -24.82
N GLN A 150 1.49 -21.32 -25.17
CA GLN A 150 1.98 -22.71 -25.21
C GLN A 150 2.27 -23.23 -26.62
N ASP A 151 2.19 -22.39 -27.66
CA ASP A 151 2.26 -22.81 -29.07
C ASP A 151 1.34 -24.00 -29.40
N LYS A 152 0.09 -23.93 -28.92
CA LYS A 152 -0.93 -24.97 -29.11
C LYS A 152 -2.17 -24.40 -29.78
N THR A 153 -3.02 -25.30 -30.26
CA THR A 153 -4.36 -24.89 -30.69
C THR A 153 -5.26 -24.64 -29.49
N ASP A 154 -6.14 -23.65 -29.62
CA ASP A 154 -7.18 -23.33 -28.66
C ASP A 154 -8.08 -24.55 -28.32
N ARG A 155 -8.34 -25.42 -29.30
CA ARG A 155 -9.04 -26.70 -29.09
C ARG A 155 -8.28 -27.63 -28.16
N ALA A 156 -6.95 -27.74 -28.32
CA ALA A 156 -6.13 -28.59 -27.47
C ALA A 156 -6.09 -28.08 -26.02
N VAL A 157 -6.03 -26.77 -25.81
CA VAL A 157 -6.10 -26.14 -24.48
C VAL A 157 -7.43 -26.48 -23.81
N ARG A 158 -8.55 -26.27 -24.50
CA ARG A 158 -9.89 -26.61 -23.96
C ARG A 158 -10.00 -28.08 -23.61
N LYS A 159 -9.55 -28.99 -24.48
CA LYS A 159 -9.55 -30.44 -24.21
C LYS A 159 -8.72 -30.79 -22.98
N LEU A 160 -7.56 -30.16 -22.80
CA LEU A 160 -6.68 -30.38 -21.66
C LEU A 160 -7.30 -29.85 -20.35
N LEU A 161 -7.92 -28.67 -20.40
CA LEU A 161 -8.65 -28.09 -19.27
C LEU A 161 -9.83 -28.97 -18.85
N THR A 162 -10.67 -29.41 -19.80
CA THR A 162 -11.77 -30.34 -19.53
C THR A 162 -11.28 -31.64 -18.92
N ALA A 163 -10.16 -32.18 -19.41
CA ALA A 163 -9.55 -33.38 -18.83
C ALA A 163 -9.04 -33.17 -17.40
N ALA A 164 -8.47 -32.00 -17.09
CA ALA A 164 -8.03 -31.66 -15.74
C ALA A 164 -9.21 -31.53 -14.78
N ILE A 165 -10.24 -30.77 -15.16
CA ILE A 165 -11.46 -30.59 -14.36
C ILE A 165 -12.16 -31.93 -14.12
N ARG A 166 -12.23 -32.79 -15.15
CA ARG A 166 -12.79 -34.14 -15.01
C ARG A 166 -12.03 -34.96 -13.97
N ARG A 167 -10.69 -34.94 -13.98
CA ARG A 167 -9.89 -35.64 -12.97
C ARG A 167 -10.16 -35.14 -11.55
N ILE A 168 -10.25 -33.82 -11.37
CA ILE A 168 -10.59 -33.23 -10.06
C ILE A 168 -11.98 -33.71 -9.62
N ARG A 169 -12.97 -33.64 -10.51
CA ARG A 169 -14.34 -34.09 -10.23
C ARG A 169 -14.39 -35.58 -9.87
N ASP A 170 -13.71 -36.43 -10.62
CA ASP A 170 -13.71 -37.88 -10.40
C ASP A 170 -13.11 -38.22 -9.01
N LYS A 171 -12.14 -37.44 -8.54
CA LYS A 171 -11.53 -37.59 -7.21
C LYS A 171 -12.37 -37.02 -6.07
N LEU A 172 -13.00 -35.87 -6.27
CA LEU A 172 -13.82 -35.22 -5.24
C LEU A 172 -15.19 -35.88 -5.08
N SER A 173 -15.75 -36.44 -6.14
CA SER A 173 -17.08 -37.08 -6.12
C SER A 173 -17.27 -38.12 -4.99
N PRO A 174 -16.36 -39.09 -4.77
CA PRO A 174 -16.52 -40.05 -3.67
C PRO A 174 -16.44 -39.37 -2.29
N ILE A 175 -15.51 -38.43 -2.10
CA ILE A 175 -15.32 -37.70 -0.83
C ILE A 175 -16.60 -36.95 -0.45
N ILE A 176 -17.18 -36.22 -1.41
CA ILE A 176 -18.42 -35.47 -1.20
C ILE A 176 -19.58 -36.43 -0.89
N GLN A 177 -19.66 -37.60 -1.56
CA GLN A 177 -20.69 -38.58 -1.28
C GLN A 177 -20.58 -39.18 0.13
N GLU A 178 -19.35 -39.40 0.62
CA GLU A 178 -19.12 -39.85 2.00
C GLU A 178 -19.52 -38.79 3.02
N GLN A 179 -19.13 -37.53 2.80
CA GLN A 179 -19.53 -36.41 3.66
C GLN A 179 -21.05 -36.26 3.73
N ILE A 180 -21.74 -36.36 2.59
CA ILE A 180 -23.20 -36.34 2.51
C ILE A 180 -23.79 -37.50 3.34
N LYS A 181 -23.31 -38.73 3.15
CA LYS A 181 -23.83 -39.89 3.91
C LYS A 181 -23.65 -39.72 5.42
N LEU A 182 -22.52 -39.19 5.87
CA LEU A 182 -22.27 -38.90 7.29
C LEU A 182 -23.23 -37.84 7.84
N GLN A 183 -23.57 -36.83 7.04
CA GLN A 183 -24.47 -35.76 7.42
C GLN A 183 -25.95 -36.19 7.51
N TYR A 184 -26.38 -37.16 6.69
CA TYR A 184 -27.76 -37.69 6.65
C TYR A 184 -27.96 -39.00 7.41
N SER A 185 -26.95 -39.49 8.15
CA SER A 185 -27.04 -40.70 9.00
C SER A 185 -27.42 -40.39 10.46
N ILE A 186 -28.03 -39.23 10.72
CA ILE A 186 -28.67 -38.85 11.99
C ILE A 186 -30.16 -39.17 11.91
#